data_AF-A0A5E4FS76-F1
#
_entry.id   AF-A0A5E4FS76-F1
#
_cell.length_a   1.000
_cell.length_b   1.000
_cell.length_c   1.000
_cell.angle_alpha   90.00
_cell.angle_beta   90.00
_cell.angle_gamma   90.00
#
_symmetry.space_group_name_H-M   'P 1'
#
loop_
_entity.id
_entity.type
_entity.pdbx_description
1 polymer ?
#
loop_
_entity_poly.entity_id
_entity_poly.type
_entity_poly.pdbx_seq_one_letter_code
_entity_poly.pdbx_strand_id
1 'polypeptide(L)'
;MANDNHREWHKRLFKALWADKTSKKIAICTTPFALTYGHDVVLHVEINVHSLRLERQPGMGEAAYIEAMMQELSQLSVIHARALNHLTVGKQVVAWAYNKKVRLQVRVRARTDPNSDPTRNERIRCNNNQVDKASSQSLSRIRILGPDPEENFSI
;
A
#
# COMPACT_ATOMS: atom_id res chain seq x y z
N MET A 1 -1.63 -21.27 -27.05
CA MET A 1 -0.45 -22.15 -27.18
C MET A 1 0.56 -21.78 -26.11
N ALA A 2 0.53 -22.46 -24.96
CA ALA A 2 1.59 -22.39 -23.97
C ALA A 2 2.30 -23.74 -24.03
N ASN A 3 3.45 -23.77 -24.69
CA ASN A 3 4.21 -25.01 -24.82
C ASN A 3 4.70 -25.43 -23.43
N ASP A 4 4.38 -26.65 -23.04
CA ASP A 4 4.65 -27.26 -21.74
C ASP A 4 6.14 -27.50 -21.53
N ASN A 5 6.87 -26.43 -21.19
CA ASN A 5 8.24 -26.57 -20.67
C ASN A 5 8.20 -26.81 -19.16
N HIS A 6 7.63 -27.95 -18.77
CA HIS A 6 7.52 -28.42 -17.37
C HIS A 6 8.88 -28.54 -16.68
N ARG A 7 9.99 -28.40 -17.40
CA ARG A 7 11.37 -28.44 -16.88
C ARG A 7 11.84 -27.09 -16.32
N GLU A 8 11.18 -25.97 -16.65
CA GLU A 8 11.64 -24.61 -16.32
C GLU A 8 10.69 -23.84 -15.39
N TRP A 9 9.68 -24.50 -14.84
CA TRP A 9 8.72 -23.88 -13.92
C TRP A 9 9.41 -23.15 -12.77
N HIS A 10 10.51 -23.72 -12.23
CA HIS A 10 11.28 -23.13 -11.13
C HIS A 10 11.90 -21.79 -11.52
N LYS A 11 12.42 -21.64 -12.75
CA LYS A 11 12.97 -20.38 -13.25
C LYS A 11 11.88 -19.33 -13.46
N ARG A 12 10.73 -19.75 -13.99
CA ARG A 12 9.59 -18.84 -14.23
C ARG A 12 8.95 -18.41 -12.92
N LEU A 13 8.82 -19.31 -11.95
CA LEU A 13 8.33 -19.03 -10.62
C LEU A 13 9.26 -18.06 -9.89
N PHE A 14 10.57 -18.29 -9.94
CA PHE A 14 11.56 -17.38 -9.37
C PHE A 14 11.44 -15.98 -9.99
N LYS A 15 11.36 -15.87 -11.32
CA LYS A 15 11.17 -14.59 -12.02
C LYS A 15 9.85 -13.90 -11.64
N ALA A 16 8.75 -14.64 -11.54
CA ALA A 16 7.46 -14.10 -11.16
C ALA A 16 7.45 -13.59 -9.71
N LEU A 17 8.00 -14.37 -8.78
CA LEU A 17 8.17 -13.96 -7.37
C LEU A 17 9.11 -12.77 -7.24
N TRP A 18 10.16 -12.72 -8.05
CA TRP A 18 11.08 -11.58 -8.08
C TRP A 18 10.38 -10.31 -8.55
N ALA A 19 9.71 -10.38 -9.70
CA ALA A 19 8.93 -9.26 -10.22
C ALA A 19 7.83 -8.80 -9.24
N ASP A 20 7.21 -9.73 -8.51
CA ASP A 20 6.20 -9.41 -7.51
C ASP A 20 6.78 -8.61 -6.33
N LYS A 21 7.98 -8.97 -5.88
CA LYS A 21 8.71 -8.31 -4.78
C LYS A 21 9.30 -6.96 -5.16
N THR A 22 9.78 -6.83 -6.40
CA THR A 22 10.45 -5.61 -6.89
C THR A 22 9.48 -4.63 -7.57
N SER A 23 8.27 -5.05 -7.94
CA SER A 23 7.26 -4.15 -8.52
C SER A 23 6.55 -3.34 -7.44
N LYS A 24 6.42 -2.03 -7.68
CA LYS A 24 5.64 -1.13 -6.81
C LYS A 24 4.19 -1.60 -6.75
N LYS A 25 3.66 -1.80 -5.55
CA LYS A 25 2.25 -2.17 -5.36
C LYS A 25 1.43 -0.91 -5.19
N ILE A 26 0.42 -0.73 -6.04
CA ILE A 26 -0.50 0.42 -5.98
C ILE A 26 -1.16 0.53 -4.60
N ALA A 27 -1.48 -0.61 -3.96
CA ALA A 27 -2.11 -0.63 -2.64
C ALA A 27 -1.21 -0.15 -1.49
N ILE A 28 0.12 -0.27 -1.64
CA ILE A 28 1.11 0.05 -0.61
C ILE A 28 1.92 1.31 -1.00
N CYS A 29 1.78 1.77 -2.24
CA CYS A 29 2.56 2.85 -2.85
C CYS A 29 4.08 2.66 -2.76
N THR A 30 4.57 1.46 -2.46
CA THR A 30 5.99 1.09 -2.37
C THR A 30 6.19 -0.37 -2.83
N THR A 31 7.43 -0.81 -3.02
CA THR A 31 7.74 -2.21 -3.35
C THR A 31 7.62 -3.07 -2.08
N PRO A 32 7.09 -4.30 -2.14
CA PRO A 32 7.02 -5.18 -0.98
C PRO A 32 8.39 -5.44 -0.32
N PHE A 33 9.46 -5.40 -1.12
CA PHE A 33 10.82 -5.50 -0.63
C PHE A 33 11.23 -4.28 0.21
N ALA A 34 11.04 -3.06 -0.31
CA ALA A 34 11.30 -1.82 0.42
C ALA A 34 10.51 -1.75 1.73
N LEU A 35 9.28 -2.24 1.75
CA LEU A 35 8.49 -2.30 2.98
C LEU A 35 9.11 -3.20 4.06
N THR A 36 9.75 -4.30 3.66
CA THR A 36 10.25 -5.33 4.60
C THR A 36 11.65 -4.99 5.11
N TYR A 37 12.49 -4.42 4.24
CA TYR A 37 13.91 -4.17 4.52
C TYR A 37 14.24 -2.68 4.62
N GLY A 38 13.26 -1.80 4.46
CA GLY A 38 13.40 -0.35 4.47
C GLY A 38 13.76 0.25 3.13
N HIS A 39 14.65 -0.35 2.36
CA HIS A 39 15.18 0.27 1.14
C HIS A 39 14.67 -0.41 -0.13
N ASP A 40 14.44 0.37 -1.20
CA ASP A 40 14.11 -0.21 -2.50
C ASP A 40 15.25 -1.14 -2.95
N VAL A 41 14.93 -2.17 -3.74
CA VAL A 41 15.74 -3.38 -3.89
C VAL A 41 17.21 -3.05 -4.18
N VAL A 42 17.99 -2.87 -3.11
CA VAL A 42 19.44 -2.89 -3.10
C VAL A 42 19.77 -4.35 -3.32
N LEU A 43 19.80 -4.71 -4.59
CA LEU A 43 19.89 -6.07 -5.07
C LEU A 43 21.08 -6.79 -4.41
N HIS A 44 21.10 -8.13 -4.44
CA HIS A 44 22.37 -8.86 -4.25
C HIS A 44 23.48 -8.34 -5.19
N VAL A 45 23.11 -7.77 -6.34
CA VAL A 45 24.00 -6.97 -7.18
C VAL A 45 24.53 -5.78 -6.41
N GLU A 46 23.72 -5.01 -5.70
CA GLU A 46 24.17 -3.92 -4.86
C GLU A 46 24.86 -4.36 -3.58
N ILE A 47 24.63 -5.56 -3.01
CA ILE A 47 25.45 -6.08 -1.91
C ILE A 47 26.83 -6.49 -2.43
N ASN A 48 26.88 -7.20 -3.57
CA ASN A 48 28.14 -7.53 -4.24
C ASN A 48 28.82 -6.30 -4.85
N VAL A 49 28.06 -5.28 -5.27
CA VAL A 49 28.53 -3.99 -5.78
C VAL A 49 28.82 -3.03 -4.63
N HIS A 50 28.22 -3.18 -3.45
CA HIS A 50 28.57 -2.46 -2.22
C HIS A 50 29.84 -3.04 -1.62
N SER A 51 30.01 -4.36 -1.59
CA SER A 51 31.30 -4.96 -1.26
C SER A 51 32.35 -4.53 -2.26
N LEU A 52 32.03 -4.52 -3.56
CA LEU A 52 32.92 -3.95 -4.59
C LEU A 52 33.10 -2.42 -4.46
N ARG A 53 32.11 -1.64 -4.04
CA ARG A 53 32.20 -0.17 -3.89
C ARG A 53 33.01 0.18 -2.66
N LEU A 54 32.83 -0.53 -1.55
CA LEU A 54 33.71 -0.44 -0.38
C LEU A 54 35.16 -0.78 -0.76
N GLU A 55 35.35 -1.77 -1.62
CA GLU A 55 36.67 -2.14 -2.17
C GLU A 55 37.19 -1.14 -3.22
N ARG A 56 36.32 -0.37 -3.89
CA ARG A 56 36.62 0.44 -5.08
C ARG A 56 36.18 1.91 -4.98
N GLN A 57 36.03 2.46 -3.77
CA GLN A 57 35.82 3.89 -3.51
C GLN A 57 37.15 4.54 -3.10
N PRO A 58 38.07 4.84 -4.04
CA PRO A 58 39.20 5.68 -3.75
C PRO A 58 38.73 7.14 -3.77
N GLY A 59 38.37 7.71 -2.61
CA GLY A 59 38.32 9.17 -2.48
C GLY A 59 37.23 9.80 -1.60
N MET A 60 36.25 9.06 -1.07
CA MET A 60 35.36 9.59 -0.03
C MET A 60 35.97 9.34 1.34
N GLY A 61 36.13 10.40 2.14
CA GLY A 61 36.55 10.27 3.53
C GLY A 61 35.52 9.47 4.33
N GLU A 62 35.99 8.59 5.22
CA GLU A 62 35.18 7.70 6.05
C GLU A 62 34.00 8.42 6.72
N ALA A 63 34.23 9.64 7.22
CA ALA A 63 33.20 10.47 7.86
C ALA A 63 32.04 10.85 6.92
N ALA A 64 32.34 11.27 5.68
CA ALA A 64 31.32 11.67 4.71
C ALA A 64 30.48 10.46 4.23
N TYR A 65 31.10 9.28 4.16
CA TYR A 65 30.40 8.03 3.85
C TYR A 65 29.44 7.62 4.97
N ILE A 66 29.91 7.67 6.23
CA ILE A 66 29.08 7.36 7.39
C ILE A 66 27.89 8.32 7.47
N GLU A 67 28.13 9.62 7.21
CA GLU A 67 27.06 10.63 7.19
C GLU A 67 26.00 10.34 6.12
N ALA A 68 26.40 10.01 4.89
CA ALA A 68 25.47 9.65 3.82
C ALA A 68 24.63 8.41 4.17
N MET A 69 25.27 7.37 4.71
CA MET A 69 24.57 6.16 5.14
C MET A 69 23.59 6.44 6.29
N MET A 70 23.98 7.27 7.26
CA MET A 70 23.08 7.69 8.34
C MET A 70 21.87 8.48 7.81
N GLN A 71 22.07 9.32 6.79
CA GLN A 71 21.01 10.07 6.16
C GLN A 71 20.00 9.15 5.44
N GLU A 72 20.47 8.13 4.72
CA GLU A 72 19.59 7.11 4.10
C GLU A 72 18.79 6.34 5.15
N LEU A 73 19.45 5.87 6.21
CA LEU A 73 18.78 5.17 7.32
C LEU A 73 17.73 6.04 8.01
N SER A 74 17.95 7.36 8.11
CA SER A 74 16.96 8.28 8.67
C SER A 74 15.69 8.36 7.81
N GLN A 75 15.83 8.33 6.48
CA GLN A 75 14.72 8.40 5.53
C GLN A 75 13.86 7.12 5.55
N LEU A 76 14.42 5.98 5.94
CA LEU A 76 13.67 4.71 6.09
C LEU A 76 12.47 4.85 7.03
N SER A 77 12.65 5.55 8.14
CA SER A 77 11.58 5.76 9.13
C SER A 77 10.37 6.48 8.52
N VAL A 78 10.62 7.47 7.65
CA VAL A 78 9.60 8.25 6.95
C VAL A 78 8.88 7.38 5.91
N ILE A 79 9.63 6.58 5.15
CA ILE A 79 9.09 5.64 4.16
C ILE A 79 8.16 4.62 4.85
N HIS A 80 8.58 4.05 5.97
CA HIS A 80 7.77 3.11 6.75
C HIS A 80 6.48 3.75 7.27
N ALA A 81 6.56 4.96 7.84
CA ALA A 81 5.39 5.68 8.34
C ALA A 81 4.38 5.96 7.21
N ARG A 82 4.86 6.40 6.04
CA ARG A 82 4.03 6.64 4.85
C ARG A 82 3.37 5.34 4.37
N ALA A 83 4.11 4.24 4.26
CA ALA A 83 3.56 2.96 3.84
C ALA A 83 2.50 2.42 4.82
N LEU A 84 2.72 2.56 6.13
CA LEU A 84 1.75 2.18 7.15
C LEU A 84 0.46 3.00 7.02
N ASN A 85 0.57 4.31 6.77
CA ASN A 85 -0.60 5.16 6.51
C ASN A 85 -1.39 4.71 5.27
N HIS A 86 -0.72 4.37 4.17
CA HIS A 86 -1.41 3.85 2.99
C HIS A 86 -2.15 2.54 3.26
N LEU A 87 -1.53 1.61 4.01
CA LEU A 87 -2.15 0.34 4.37
C LEU A 87 -3.37 0.53 5.28
N THR A 88 -3.29 1.42 6.26
CA THR A 88 -4.41 1.70 7.18
C THR A 88 -5.58 2.35 6.45
N VAL A 89 -5.31 3.31 5.56
CA VAL A 89 -6.33 3.92 4.70
C VAL A 89 -6.95 2.88 3.77
N GLY A 90 -6.14 2.04 3.12
CA GLY A 90 -6.62 0.95 2.26
C GLY A 90 -7.56 0.01 3.01
N LYS A 91 -7.20 -0.40 4.24
CA LYS A 91 -8.07 -1.23 5.10
C LYS A 91 -9.39 -0.53 5.44
N GLN A 92 -9.36 0.77 5.75
CA GLN A 92 -10.58 1.54 6.04
C GLN A 92 -11.51 1.63 4.83
N VAL A 93 -10.96 1.84 3.62
CA VAL A 93 -11.74 1.87 2.38
C VAL A 93 -12.42 0.52 2.11
N VAL A 94 -11.70 -0.58 2.27
CA VAL A 94 -12.25 -1.94 2.11
C VAL A 94 -13.34 -2.22 3.15
N ALA A 95 -13.09 -1.91 4.42
CA ALA A 95 -14.06 -2.09 5.49
C ALA A 95 -15.33 -1.26 5.26
N TRP A 96 -15.18 -0.03 4.79
CA TRP A 96 -16.30 0.84 4.43
C TRP A 96 -17.14 0.25 3.29
N ALA A 97 -16.50 -0.21 2.22
CA ALA A 97 -17.19 -0.82 1.08
C ALA A 97 -17.98 -2.08 1.50
N TYR A 98 -17.37 -2.92 2.34
CA TYR A 98 -18.02 -4.09 2.92
C TYR A 98 -19.23 -3.71 3.79
N ASN A 99 -19.05 -2.81 4.75
CA ASN A 99 -20.11 -2.36 5.65
C ASN A 99 -21.29 -1.73 4.89
N LYS A 100 -21.01 -0.96 3.83
CA LYS A 100 -22.04 -0.40 2.96
C LYS A 100 -22.87 -1.50 2.29
N LYS A 101 -22.21 -2.54 1.75
CA LYS A 101 -22.90 -3.70 1.16
C LYS A 101 -23.78 -4.43 2.17
N VAL A 102 -23.27 -4.69 3.37
CA VAL A 102 -24.02 -5.37 4.45
C VAL A 102 -25.25 -4.54 4.86
N ARG A 103 -25.10 -3.23 5.04
CA ARG A 103 -26.23 -2.32 5.37
C ARG A 103 -27.32 -2.35 4.29
N LEU A 104 -26.93 -2.36 3.01
CA LEU A 104 -27.88 -2.45 1.90
C LEU A 104 -28.62 -3.80 1.91
N GLN A 105 -27.92 -4.90 2.18
CA GLN A 105 -28.54 -6.23 2.28
C GLN A 105 -29.53 -6.32 3.44
N VAL A 106 -29.17 -5.80 4.62
CA VAL A 106 -30.08 -5.73 5.77
C VAL A 106 -31.31 -4.88 5.43
N ARG A 107 -31.14 -3.78 4.69
CA ARG A 107 -32.25 -2.91 4.24
C ARG A 107 -33.18 -3.58 3.24
N VAL A 108 -32.65 -4.36 2.31
CA VAL A 108 -33.48 -5.12 1.36
C VAL A 108 -34.30 -6.16 2.12
N ARG A 109 -33.66 -6.94 3.01
CA ARG A 109 -34.33 -7.95 3.83
C ARG A 109 -35.45 -7.37 4.70
N ALA A 110 -35.18 -6.25 5.37
CA ALA A 110 -36.18 -5.58 6.21
C ALA A 110 -37.36 -4.99 5.42
N ARG A 111 -37.20 -4.71 4.12
CA ARG A 111 -38.29 -4.24 3.25
C ARG A 111 -39.14 -5.38 2.67
N THR A 112 -38.54 -6.56 2.52
CA THR A 112 -39.24 -7.77 2.04
C THR A 112 -39.89 -8.57 3.17
N ASP A 113 -39.72 -8.15 4.43
CA ASP A 113 -40.27 -8.84 5.60
C ASP A 113 -41.77 -8.50 5.76
N PRO A 114 -42.68 -9.48 5.61
CA PRO A 114 -44.13 -9.24 5.61
C PRO A 114 -44.69 -8.74 6.95
N ASN A 115 -43.93 -8.81 8.04
CA ASN A 115 -44.32 -8.31 9.37
C ASN A 115 -43.66 -6.98 9.76
N SER A 116 -43.05 -6.25 8.81
CA SER A 116 -42.29 -5.03 9.11
C SER A 116 -43.15 -3.77 9.23
N ASP A 117 -43.04 -3.07 10.37
CA ASP A 117 -43.72 -1.79 10.62
C ASP A 117 -43.15 -0.66 9.73
N PRO A 118 -43.99 0.01 8.90
CA PRO A 118 -43.54 1.02 7.95
C PRO A 118 -42.87 2.23 8.63
N THR A 119 -43.29 2.60 9.84
CA THR A 119 -42.77 3.75 10.58
C THR A 119 -41.34 3.53 11.09
N ARG A 120 -41.02 2.26 11.41
CA ARG A 120 -39.68 1.83 11.84
C ARG A 120 -38.68 1.91 10.68
N ASN A 121 -39.12 1.68 9.44
CA ASN A 121 -38.23 1.69 8.28
C ASN A 121 -37.75 3.12 7.90
N GLU A 122 -38.56 4.14 8.15
CA GLU A 122 -38.22 5.55 7.88
C GLU A 122 -37.25 6.12 8.89
N ARG A 123 -37.42 5.79 10.17
CA ARG A 123 -36.48 6.19 11.23
C ARG A 123 -35.09 5.58 11.00
N ILE A 124 -35.05 4.32 10.56
CA ILE A 124 -33.79 3.64 10.16
C ILE A 124 -33.19 4.27 8.89
N ARG A 125 -34.01 4.74 7.95
CA ARG A 125 -33.57 5.41 6.71
C ARG A 125 -32.85 6.72 7.00
N CYS A 126 -33.43 7.59 7.84
CA CYS A 126 -32.85 8.89 8.19
C CYS A 126 -31.52 8.76 8.94
N ASN A 127 -31.45 7.89 9.96
CA ASN A 127 -30.21 7.69 10.72
C ASN A 127 -29.06 7.18 9.84
N ASN A 128 -29.35 6.28 8.90
CA ASN A 128 -28.32 5.77 8.01
C ASN A 128 -27.81 6.83 7.02
N ASN A 129 -28.69 7.66 6.46
CA ASN A 129 -28.30 8.76 5.57
C ASN A 129 -27.41 9.79 6.30
N GLN A 130 -27.68 10.05 7.58
CA GLN A 130 -26.85 10.93 8.42
C GLN A 130 -25.43 10.35 8.60
N VAL A 131 -25.33 9.05 8.89
CA VAL A 131 -24.05 8.34 9.08
C VAL A 131 -23.25 8.25 7.79
N ASP A 132 -23.90 7.99 6.66
CA ASP A 132 -23.23 7.92 5.35
C ASP A 132 -22.68 9.29 4.91
N LYS A 133 -23.37 10.39 5.26
CA LYS A 133 -22.92 11.77 5.03
C LYS A 133 -21.70 12.12 5.89
N ALA A 134 -21.72 11.79 7.18
CA ALA A 134 -20.59 11.99 8.08
C ALA A 134 -19.36 11.16 7.66
N SER A 135 -19.57 9.91 7.25
CA SER A 135 -18.49 9.01 6.82
C SER A 135 -17.86 9.46 5.49
N SER A 136 -18.65 9.95 4.54
CA SER A 136 -18.14 10.53 3.28
C SER A 136 -17.28 11.78 3.52
N GLN A 137 -17.67 12.62 4.48
CA GLN A 137 -16.95 13.85 4.83
C GLN A 137 -15.59 13.54 5.52
N SER A 138 -15.51 12.47 6.31
CA SER A 138 -14.24 11.98 6.89
C SER A 138 -13.30 11.40 5.82
N LEU A 139 -13.81 10.61 4.86
CA LEU A 139 -12.99 10.01 3.80
C LEU A 139 -12.45 11.06 2.82
N SER A 140 -13.21 12.13 2.53
CA SER A 140 -12.69 13.28 1.76
C SER A 140 -11.56 14.00 2.47
N ARG A 141 -11.55 14.03 3.80
CA ARG A 141 -10.50 14.66 4.62
C ARG A 141 -9.20 13.86 4.60
N ILE A 142 -9.29 12.52 4.55
CA ILE A 142 -8.13 11.61 4.40
C ILE A 142 -7.48 11.76 3.02
N ARG A 143 -8.26 12.07 1.98
CA ARG A 143 -7.78 12.24 0.59
C ARG A 143 -6.92 13.50 0.37
N ILE A 144 -6.90 14.45 1.31
CA ILE A 144 -6.11 15.70 1.22
C ILE A 144 -4.64 15.48 1.61
N LEU A 145 -4.29 14.35 2.23
CA LEU A 145 -2.89 13.91 2.39
C LEU A 145 -2.45 13.12 1.14
N GLY A 146 -2.51 13.75 -0.02
CA GLY A 146 -1.85 13.26 -1.24
C GLY A 146 -0.35 13.56 -1.19
N PRO A 147 0.48 12.86 -1.98
CA PRO A 147 1.91 13.13 -2.02
C PRO A 147 2.15 14.58 -2.47
N ASP A 148 3.09 15.27 -1.81
CA ASP A 148 3.52 16.61 -2.19
C ASP A 148 3.92 16.64 -3.69
N PRO A 149 3.53 17.69 -4.44
CA PRO A 149 3.70 17.74 -5.90
C PRO A 149 5.15 17.97 -6.38
N GLU A 150 6.16 17.84 -5.53
CA GLU A 150 7.56 18.16 -5.85
C GLU A 150 8.44 16.95 -6.22
N GLU A 151 7.91 15.72 -6.27
CA GLU A 151 8.67 14.57 -6.81
C GLU A 151 8.57 14.50 -8.35
N ASN A 152 9.11 15.53 -9.03
CA ASN A 152 9.61 15.41 -10.39
C ASN A 152 11.04 14.86 -10.33
N PHE A 153 11.19 13.55 -10.31
CA PHE A 153 12.47 12.91 -10.64
C PHE A 153 12.40 12.39 -12.08
N SER A 154 13.13 13.07 -12.97
CA SER A 154 13.39 12.66 -14.35
C SER A 154 13.91 11.22 -14.42
N ILE A 155 13.41 10.50 -15.43
CA ILE A 155 13.94 9.22 -15.93
C ILE A 155 15.37 9.40 -16.43
#